data_AF-A0A316KN47-F1
#
_entry.id   AF-A0A316KN47-F1
#
_cell.length_a   1.000
_cell.length_b   1.000
_cell.length_c   1.000
_cell.angle_alpha   90.00
_cell.angle_beta   90.00
_cell.angle_gamma   90.00
#
_symmetry.space_group_name_H-M   'P 1'
#
loop_
_entity.id
_entity.type
_entity.pdbx_description
1 polymer ?
#
loop_
_entity_poly.entity_id
_entity_poly.type
_entity_poly.pdbx_seq_one_letter_code
_entity_poly.pdbx_strand_id
1 'polypeptide(L)'
;MAGTWNWQYSIEYTYDSANDTILTNIIPASNYPDSYRIRIEEKGKIYQIKNSEEDKYRLVLPDFKSGLCFDLNNSYQYKILPNNKENDSIVGCVNEDTLITSDWHLPLQKGDGQYPYYKHVFTK
;
A
#
# COMPACT_ATOMS: atom_id res chain seq x y z
N MET A 1 -3.72 13.17 -3.85
CA MET A 1 -3.96 11.93 -3.09
C MET A 1 -5.43 11.53 -3.01
N ALA A 2 -6.39 12.46 -2.94
CA ALA A 2 -7.81 12.11 -2.94
C ALA A 2 -8.24 11.33 -4.20
N GLY A 3 -9.18 10.41 -4.03
CA GLY A 3 -9.68 9.50 -5.07
C GLY A 3 -9.85 8.07 -4.57
N THR A 4 -10.36 7.22 -5.45
CA THR A 4 -10.38 5.76 -5.27
C THR A 4 -9.19 5.17 -6.00
N TRP A 5 -8.46 4.31 -5.31
CA TRP A 5 -7.27 3.63 -5.78
C TRP A 5 -7.55 2.14 -5.81
N ASN A 6 -7.38 1.49 -6.95
CA ASN A 6 -7.69 0.08 -7.18
C ASN A 6 -6.41 -0.75 -7.15
N TRP A 7 -6.36 -1.80 -6.34
CA TRP A 7 -5.19 -2.67 -6.26
C TRP A 7 -4.98 -3.38 -7.60
N GLN A 8 -3.78 -3.24 -8.18
CA GLN A 8 -3.44 -3.85 -9.47
C GLN A 8 -2.52 -5.05 -9.30
N TYR A 9 -1.51 -4.93 -8.46
CA TYR A 9 -0.54 -5.99 -8.18
C TYR A 9 0.25 -5.69 -6.90
N SER A 10 0.98 -6.68 -6.44
CA SER A 10 1.97 -6.53 -5.37
C SER A 10 3.34 -6.91 -5.88
N ILE A 11 4.35 -6.21 -5.39
CA ILE A 11 5.74 -6.61 -5.53
C ILE A 11 6.10 -7.38 -4.27
N GLU A 12 6.32 -8.68 -4.42
CA GLU A 12 6.83 -9.56 -3.40
C GLU A 12 8.36 -9.50 -3.41
N TYR A 13 8.93 -9.31 -2.23
CA TYR A 13 10.35 -9.43 -2.00
C TYR A 13 10.59 -10.68 -1.17
N THR A 14 11.49 -11.55 -1.60
CA THR A 14 11.96 -12.72 -0.85
C THR A 14 13.47 -12.69 -0.73
N TYR A 15 14.03 -13.39 0.26
CA TYR A 15 15.47 -13.47 0.48
C TYR A 15 15.98 -14.86 0.17
N ASP A 16 16.92 -14.96 -0.76
CA ASP A 16 17.65 -16.18 -1.07
C ASP A 16 18.96 -16.21 -0.28
N SER A 17 18.96 -16.99 0.81
CA SER A 17 20.09 -17.11 1.71
C SER A 17 21.28 -17.86 1.11
N ALA A 18 21.09 -18.66 0.07
CA ALA A 18 22.20 -19.38 -0.57
C ALA A 18 23.06 -18.45 -1.44
N ASN A 19 22.45 -17.41 -1.99
CA ASN A 19 23.10 -16.45 -2.89
C ASN A 19 23.22 -15.03 -2.29
N ASP A 20 22.80 -14.83 -1.03
CA ASP A 20 22.80 -13.54 -0.32
C ASP A 20 22.16 -12.41 -1.16
N THR A 21 20.98 -12.69 -1.71
CA THR A 21 20.30 -11.77 -2.62
C THR A 21 18.80 -11.66 -2.34
N ILE A 22 18.24 -10.50 -2.67
CA ILE A 22 16.78 -10.28 -2.65
C ILE A 22 16.24 -10.64 -4.04
N LEU A 23 15.21 -11.49 -4.06
CA LEU A 23 14.44 -11.81 -5.24
C LEU A 23 13.16 -11.00 -5.24
N THR A 24 12.72 -10.57 -6.42
CA THR A 24 11.50 -9.80 -6.61
C THR A 24 10.54 -10.54 -7.53
N ASN A 25 9.28 -10.65 -7.12
CA ASN A 25 8.23 -11.25 -7.92
C ASN A 25 7.01 -10.31 -7.99
N ILE A 26 6.30 -10.31 -9.12
CA ILE A 26 5.06 -9.54 -9.28
C ILE A 26 3.89 -10.49 -9.15
N ILE A 27 2.99 -10.20 -8.20
CA ILE A 27 1.77 -10.95 -7.97
C ILE A 27 0.58 -10.11 -8.44
N PRO A 28 -0.05 -10.44 -9.58
CA PRO A 28 -1.23 -9.74 -10.07
C PRO A 28 -2.40 -9.83 -9.08
N ALA A 29 -3.14 -8.72 -8.91
CA ALA A 29 -4.37 -8.71 -8.10
C ALA A 29 -5.44 -9.66 -8.69
N SER A 30 -5.41 -9.91 -10.01
CA SER A 30 -6.28 -10.87 -10.69
C SER A 30 -6.12 -12.32 -10.22
N ASN A 31 -5.06 -12.64 -9.47
CA ASN A 31 -4.90 -13.95 -8.84
C ASN A 31 -5.84 -14.15 -7.64
N TYR A 32 -6.51 -13.09 -7.18
CA TYR A 32 -7.43 -13.11 -6.06
C TYR A 32 -8.86 -12.90 -6.53
N PRO A 33 -9.85 -13.60 -5.96
CA PRO A 33 -11.26 -13.45 -6.35
C PRO A 33 -11.86 -12.13 -5.87
N ASP A 34 -11.27 -11.53 -4.83
CA ASP A 34 -11.73 -10.30 -4.21
C ASP A 34 -11.05 -9.07 -4.83
N SER A 35 -11.82 -8.01 -5.04
CA SER A 35 -11.29 -6.69 -5.40
C SER A 35 -10.98 -5.87 -4.15
N TYR A 36 -9.82 -5.22 -4.15
CA TYR A 36 -9.38 -4.37 -3.03
C TYR A 36 -9.13 -2.95 -3.50
N ARG A 37 -9.65 -1.96 -2.76
CA ARG A 37 -9.52 -0.54 -3.09
C ARG A 37 -9.28 0.28 -1.84
N ILE A 38 -8.62 1.42 -2.02
CA ILE A 38 -8.46 2.45 -1.00
C ILE A 38 -9.14 3.72 -1.50
N ARG A 39 -10.08 4.27 -0.75
CA ARG A 39 -10.69 5.57 -1.06
C ARG A 39 -10.23 6.61 -0.06
N ILE A 40 -9.64 7.70 -0.53
CA ILE A 40 -9.22 8.83 0.29
C ILE A 40 -10.11 10.02 -0.06
N GLU A 41 -10.86 10.52 0.92
CA GLU A 41 -11.68 11.72 0.78
C GLU A 41 -10.94 12.97 1.25
N GLU A 42 -11.19 14.10 0.62
CA GLU A 42 -10.63 15.41 0.98
C GLU A 42 -10.94 15.83 2.43
N LYS A 43 -12.02 15.27 3.02
CA LYS A 43 -12.46 15.55 4.40
C LYS A 43 -11.70 14.74 5.46
N GLY A 44 -10.55 14.16 5.13
CA GLY A 44 -9.71 13.43 6.08
C GLY A 44 -10.31 12.08 6.51
N LYS A 45 -10.89 11.35 5.55
CA LYS A 45 -11.35 9.97 5.74
C LYS A 45 -10.66 9.06 4.75
N ILE A 46 -10.30 7.87 5.23
CA ILE A 46 -9.80 6.79 4.40
C ILE A 46 -10.72 5.59 4.56
N TYR A 47 -11.04 4.95 3.43
CA TYR A 47 -11.83 3.75 3.37
C TYR A 47 -10.98 2.64 2.79
N GLN A 48 -11.04 1.49 3.41
CA GLN A 48 -10.62 0.25 2.81
C GLN A 48 -11.86 -0.44 2.27
N ILE A 49 -11.79 -0.91 1.02
CA ILE A 49 -12.92 -1.51 0.34
C ILE A 49 -12.52 -2.90 -0.14
N LYS A 50 -13.23 -3.92 0.33
CA LYS A 50 -13.11 -5.30 -0.15
C LYS A 50 -14.42 -5.66 -0.85
N ASN A 51 -14.38 -5.82 -2.16
CA ASN A 51 -15.56 -5.98 -3.02
C ASN A 51 -16.55 -4.80 -2.88
N SER A 52 -17.50 -4.93 -1.97
CA SER A 52 -18.54 -3.93 -1.63
C SER A 52 -18.56 -3.60 -0.12
N GLU A 53 -17.75 -4.28 0.68
CA GLU A 53 -17.62 -4.03 2.11
C GLU A 53 -16.63 -2.88 2.33
N GLU A 54 -17.04 -1.87 3.11
CA GLU A 54 -16.24 -0.68 3.38
C GLU A 54 -15.91 -0.57 4.86
N ASP A 55 -14.62 -0.61 5.19
CA ASP A 55 -14.12 -0.22 6.49
C ASP A 55 -13.65 1.22 6.45
N LYS A 56 -14.05 2.00 7.47
CA LYS A 56 -13.85 3.45 7.49
C LYS A 56 -12.98 3.87 8.66
N TYR A 57 -12.02 4.74 8.36
CA TYR A 57 -11.07 5.25 9.33
C TYR A 57 -10.95 6.77 9.22
N ARG A 58 -10.71 7.42 10.36
CA ARG A 58 -10.20 8.78 10.39
C ARG A 58 -8.79 8.78 9.81
N LEU A 59 -8.51 9.66 8.86
CA LEU A 59 -7.17 9.87 8.33
C LEU A 59 -6.44 10.91 9.19
N VAL A 60 -5.28 10.53 9.68
CA VAL A 60 -4.28 11.46 10.23
C VAL A 60 -3.03 11.28 9.39
N LEU A 61 -2.49 12.38 8.85
CA LEU A 61 -1.37 12.39 7.93
C LEU A 61 -0.19 13.12 8.59
N PRO A 62 0.55 12.48 9.51
CA PRO A 62 1.68 13.11 10.19
C PRO A 62 2.80 13.50 9.22
N ASP A 63 2.99 12.74 8.14
CA ASP A 63 4.04 12.98 7.15
C ASP A 63 3.46 13.04 5.74
N PHE A 64 3.76 14.12 5.03
CA PHE A 64 3.58 14.25 3.59
C PHE A 64 4.65 15.17 3.03
N LYS A 65 5.60 14.62 2.29
CA LYS A 65 6.76 15.38 1.79
C LYS A 65 7.15 14.93 0.40
N SER A 66 7.64 15.88 -0.39
CA SER A 66 8.35 15.54 -1.61
C SER A 66 9.58 14.72 -1.23
N GLY A 67 9.72 13.55 -1.83
CA GLY A 67 10.80 12.63 -1.54
C GLY A 67 10.93 11.65 -2.68
N LEU A 68 12.15 11.21 -2.96
CA LEU A 68 12.40 10.20 -3.98
C LEU A 68 11.89 8.86 -3.46
N CYS A 69 10.68 8.47 -3.87
CA CYS A 69 10.38 7.05 -3.92
C CYS A 69 11.05 6.50 -5.16
N PHE A 70 12.06 5.65 -4.97
CA PHE A 70 12.83 5.04 -6.05
C PHE A 70 11.93 4.35 -7.10
N ASP A 71 10.77 3.87 -6.67
CA ASP A 71 9.81 3.15 -7.50
C ASP A 71 8.83 4.06 -8.26
N LEU A 72 8.84 5.38 -8.02
CA LEU A 72 7.81 6.29 -8.51
C LEU A 72 8.35 7.70 -8.85
N ASN A 73 8.25 8.11 -10.11
CA ASN A 73 8.66 9.45 -10.55
C ASN A 73 7.73 10.54 -10.00
N ASN A 74 8.29 11.74 -9.74
CA ASN A 74 7.57 12.92 -9.25
C ASN A 74 6.64 12.60 -8.06
N SER A 75 7.18 11.87 -7.09
CA SER A 75 6.41 11.28 -6.02
C SER A 75 6.50 12.05 -4.70
N TYR A 76 5.50 11.79 -3.87
CA TYR A 76 5.44 12.22 -2.48
C TYR A 76 5.46 10.97 -1.59
N GLN A 77 6.25 11.04 -0.53
CA GLN A 77 6.22 10.08 0.56
C GLN A 77 5.14 10.49 1.54
N TYR A 78 4.42 9.49 2.06
CA TYR A 78 3.38 9.71 3.05
C TYR A 78 3.43 8.69 4.18
N LYS A 79 2.91 9.08 5.34
CA LYS A 79 2.52 8.19 6.43
C LYS A 79 1.10 8.54 6.85
N ILE A 80 0.21 7.55 6.85
CA ILE A 80 -1.17 7.67 7.32
C ILE A 80 -1.32 6.87 8.62
N LEU A 81 -2.00 7.43 9.61
CA LEU A 81 -2.41 6.75 10.83
C LEU A 81 -3.93 6.55 10.82
N PRO A 82 -4.43 5.37 10.42
CA PRO A 82 -5.85 5.05 10.51
C PRO A 82 -6.33 5.16 11.97
N ASN A 83 -7.37 5.96 12.20
CA ASN A 83 -7.90 6.24 13.54
C ASN A 83 -6.84 6.74 14.55
N ASN A 84 -5.78 7.41 14.07
CA ASN A 84 -4.67 7.88 14.88
C ASN A 84 -3.91 6.76 15.63
N LYS A 85 -3.86 5.55 15.05
CA LYS A 85 -3.12 4.41 15.61
C LYS A 85 -1.78 4.23 14.89
N GLU A 86 -0.69 4.27 15.65
CA GLU A 86 0.67 4.07 15.13
C GLU A 86 0.93 2.63 14.66
N ASN A 87 0.38 1.64 15.36
CA ASN A 87 0.59 0.22 15.01
C ASN A 87 -0.05 -0.17 13.67
N ASP A 88 -1.05 0.59 13.23
CA ASP A 88 -1.76 0.38 11.96
C ASP A 88 -1.28 1.37 10.89
N SER A 89 -0.11 2.00 11.10
CA SER A 89 0.37 3.04 10.19
C SER A 89 0.61 2.48 8.80
N ILE A 90 0.20 3.26 7.81
CA ILE A 90 0.34 2.96 6.40
C ILE A 90 1.40 3.91 5.86
N VAL A 91 2.49 3.36 5.35
CA VAL A 91 3.56 4.14 4.74
C VAL A 91 3.66 3.84 3.27
N GLY A 92 3.98 4.85 2.48
CA GLY A 92 3.97 4.68 1.04
C GLY A 92 4.39 5.89 0.24
N CYS A 93 4.12 5.77 -1.04
CA CYS A 93 4.47 6.72 -2.08
C CYS A 93 3.25 6.99 -2.96
N VAL A 94 3.08 8.23 -3.39
CA VAL A 94 1.99 8.59 -4.30
C VAL A 94 2.44 9.61 -5.33
N ASN A 95 1.97 9.48 -6.55
CA ASN A 95 2.04 10.52 -7.59
C ASN A 95 0.61 10.80 -8.12
N GLU A 96 0.48 11.20 -9.37
CA GLU A 96 -0.81 11.52 -9.97
C GLU A 96 -1.72 10.29 -10.16
N ASP A 97 -1.15 9.16 -10.58
CA ASP A 97 -1.88 7.99 -11.08
C ASP A 97 -1.65 6.72 -10.25
N THR A 98 -0.59 6.69 -9.44
CA THR A 98 -0.14 5.51 -8.71
C THR A 98 0.02 5.78 -7.22
N LEU A 99 -0.44 4.83 -6.41
CA LEU A 99 -0.29 4.77 -4.96
C LEU A 99 0.40 3.45 -4.60
N ILE A 100 1.59 3.54 -3.99
CA ILE A 100 2.32 2.39 -3.45
C ILE A 100 2.20 2.43 -1.93
N THR A 101 1.77 1.33 -1.33
CA THR A 101 1.55 1.24 0.11
C THR A 101 2.15 -0.04 0.70
N SER A 102 2.54 0.02 1.97
CA SER A 102 2.78 -1.16 2.80
C SER A 102 1.51 -2.00 2.98
N ASP A 103 1.68 -3.23 3.46
CA ASP A 103 0.60 -4.16 3.81
C ASP A 103 -0.52 -3.45 4.60
N TRP A 104 -1.74 -3.48 4.05
CA TRP A 104 -2.93 -2.98 4.74
C TRP A 104 -4.14 -3.86 4.41
N HIS A 105 -4.38 -4.87 5.26
CA HIS A 105 -5.41 -5.92 5.14
C HIS A 105 -5.67 -6.45 3.72
N LEU A 106 -4.59 -6.63 2.95
CA LEU A 106 -4.61 -7.33 1.68
C LEU A 106 -4.47 -8.84 1.92
N PRO A 107 -4.80 -9.68 0.93
CA PRO A 107 -4.72 -11.14 1.09
C PRO A 107 -3.28 -11.66 1.08
N LEU A 108 -2.31 -10.78 0.84
CA LEU A 108 -0.89 -11.01 1.02
C LEU A 108 -0.50 -10.46 2.39
N GLN A 109 0.33 -11.19 3.12
CA GLN A 109 0.79 -10.78 4.44
C GLN A 109 2.28 -11.04 4.56
N LYS A 110 2.99 -10.06 5.11
CA LYS A 110 4.38 -10.21 5.52
C LYS A 110 4.60 -11.51 6.32
N GLY A 111 5.67 -12.23 6.00
CA GLY A 111 6.07 -13.42 6.76
C GLY A 111 6.51 -13.08 8.20
N ASP A 112 6.56 -14.11 9.05
CA ASP A 112 6.90 -14.01 10.49
C ASP A 112 8.26 -13.33 10.80
N GLY A 113 9.14 -13.23 9.80
CA GLY A 113 10.42 -12.54 9.88
C GLY A 113 10.45 -11.19 9.14
N GLN A 114 11.44 -11.05 8.24
CA GLN A 114 11.57 -9.89 7.34
C GLN A 114 11.02 -10.14 5.94
N TYR A 115 10.90 -11.41 5.54
CA TYR A 115 10.51 -11.85 4.22
C TYR A 115 9.48 -13.00 4.31
N PRO A 116 8.58 -13.16 3.32
CA PRO A 116 8.34 -12.18 2.26
C PRO A 116 7.82 -10.86 2.85
N TYR A 117 8.12 -9.74 2.19
CA TYR A 117 7.43 -8.48 2.42
C TYR A 117 6.88 -7.95 1.11
N TYR A 118 5.80 -7.17 1.19
CA TYR A 118 5.06 -6.72 0.03
C TYR A 118 5.02 -5.20 -0.05
N LYS A 119 5.11 -4.69 -1.27
CA LYS A 119 4.63 -3.35 -1.64
C LYS A 119 3.43 -3.52 -2.56
N HIS A 120 2.34 -2.87 -2.24
CA HIS A 120 1.11 -2.98 -3.02
C HIS A 120 0.94 -1.77 -3.89
N VAL A 121 0.69 -2.01 -5.17
CA VAL A 121 0.51 -0.97 -6.16
C VAL A 121 -0.97 -0.83 -6.48
N PHE A 122 -1.46 0.38 -6.30
CA PHE A 122 -2.80 0.78 -6.63
C PHE A 122 -2.77 1.87 -7.70
N THR A 123 -3.76 1.88 -8.58
CA THR A 123 -3.93 2.91 -9.61
C THR A 123 -5.30 3.56 -9.51
N LYS A 124 -5.39 4.82 -9.90
CA LYS A 124 -6.66 5.56 -9.94
C LYS A 124 -7.63 5.05 -10.99
#